data_AF-A0A844EHV8-F1
#
_entry.id   AF-A0A844EHV8-F1
#
_cell.length_a   1.000
_cell.length_b   1.000
_cell.length_c   1.000
_cell.angle_alpha   90.00
_cell.angle_beta   90.00
_cell.angle_gamma   90.00
#
_symmetry.space_group_name_H-M   'P 1'
#
loop_
_entity.id
_entity.type
_entity.pdbx_description
1 polymer ?
#
loop_
_entity_poly.entity_id
_entity_poly.type
_entity_poly.pdbx_seq_one_letter_code
_entity_poly.pdbx_strand_id
1 'polypeptide(L)'
;MNSKTRLALPQILTLGFLIIILVGTFLLSLPISSKSGHMTSYINAFFTATSATCVTGMTVVNTALHWSIFGKIVILMLVEIGGLGFMTFAVLLFVFMRRKVDLTTQLLTQQSLNL
;
A
#
# COMPACT_ATOMS: atom_id res chain seq x y z
N MET A 1 24.20 -16.07 -16.51
CA MET A 1 23.98 -15.44 -15.20
C MET A 1 22.49 -15.43 -14.92
N ASN A 2 21.95 -16.50 -14.32
CA ASN A 2 20.51 -16.79 -14.28
C ASN A 2 20.08 -16.97 -12.82
N SER A 3 19.80 -15.85 -12.14
CA SER A 3 19.24 -15.88 -10.79
C SER A 3 17.73 -15.69 -10.91
N LYS A 4 16.99 -16.80 -10.79
CA LYS A 4 15.54 -16.72 -10.58
C LYS A 4 15.30 -16.32 -9.13
N THR A 5 15.30 -15.02 -8.85
CA THR A 5 14.86 -14.46 -7.57
C THR A 5 13.36 -14.73 -7.42
N ARG A 6 13.00 -15.86 -6.80
CA ARG A 6 11.61 -16.10 -6.36
C ARG A 6 11.35 -15.24 -5.12
N LEU A 7 11.05 -13.97 -5.34
CA LEU A 7 10.63 -13.06 -4.27
C LEU A 7 9.33 -13.56 -3.67
N ALA A 8 9.26 -13.62 -2.33
CA ALA A 8 8.02 -13.94 -1.64
C ALA A 8 6.99 -12.83 -1.87
N LEU A 9 5.71 -13.19 -1.97
CA LEU A 9 4.63 -12.23 -2.24
C LEU A 9 4.60 -11.04 -1.24
N PRO A 10 4.83 -11.23 0.08
CA PRO A 10 4.95 -10.11 1.01
C PRO A 10 6.09 -9.15 0.68
N GLN A 11 7.21 -9.67 0.16
CA GLN A 11 8.39 -8.88 -0.18
C GLN A 11 8.18 -8.06 -1.45
N ILE A 12 7.42 -8.59 -2.42
CA ILE A 12 7.02 -7.85 -3.62
C ILE A 12 6.11 -6.68 -3.24
N LEU A 13 5.15 -6.91 -2.33
CA LEU A 13 4.24 -5.88 -1.85
C LEU A 13 4.99 -4.79 -1.09
N THR A 14 5.87 -5.13 -0.15
CA THR A 14 6.64 -4.12 0.60
C THR A 14 7.52 -3.27 -0.31
N LEU A 15 8.21 -3.89 -1.29
CA LEU A 15 8.99 -3.15 -2.30
C LEU A 15 8.11 -2.25 -3.16
N GLY A 16 6.94 -2.72 -3.59
CA GLY A 16 5.98 -1.93 -4.37
C GLY A 16 5.50 -0.70 -3.61
N PHE A 17 5.08 -0.88 -2.35
CA PHE A 17 4.67 0.20 -1.47
C PHE A 17 5.80 1.20 -1.22
N LEU A 18 7.03 0.72 -0.99
CA LEU A 18 8.20 1.59 -0.80
C LEU A 18 8.42 2.51 -2.02
N ILE A 19 8.35 1.95 -3.24
CA ILE A 19 8.53 2.72 -4.47
C ILE A 19 7.42 3.78 -4.60
N ILE A 20 6.17 3.42 -4.35
CA ILE A 20 5.03 4.35 -4.40
C ILE A 20 5.23 5.50 -3.39
N ILE A 21 5.65 5.18 -2.16
CA ILE A 21 5.92 6.19 -1.11
C ILE A 21 7.04 7.14 -1.54
N LEU A 22 8.14 6.63 -2.12
CA LEU A 22 9.25 7.46 -2.58
C LEU A 22 8.82 8.38 -3.73
N VAL A 23 8.07 7.86 -4.71
CA VAL A 23 7.52 8.65 -5.82
C VAL A 23 6.55 9.72 -5.30
N GLY A 24 5.66 9.35 -4.38
CA GLY A 24 4.74 10.29 -3.73
C GLY A 24 5.47 11.37 -2.94
N THR A 25 6.51 11.01 -2.21
CA THR A 25 7.37 11.95 -1.48
C THR A 25 8.02 12.96 -2.42
N PHE A 26 8.57 12.48 -3.54
CA PHE A 26 9.15 13.35 -4.56
C PHE A 26 8.12 14.33 -5.13
N LEU A 27 6.95 13.83 -5.54
CA LEU A 27 5.84 14.64 -6.04
C LEU A 27 5.34 15.69 -5.02
N LEU A 28 5.26 15.32 -3.74
CA LEU A 28 4.86 16.23 -2.65
C LEU A 28 5.98 17.22 -2.28
N SER A 29 7.25 16.91 -2.52
CA SER A 29 8.35 17.84 -2.23
C SER A 29 8.44 19.01 -3.21
N LEU A 30 7.87 18.89 -4.41
CA LEU A 30 7.90 19.93 -5.43
C LEU A 30 7.17 21.21 -4.97
N PRO A 31 7.64 22.41 -5.34
CA PRO A 31 7.00 23.67 -4.97
C PRO A 31 5.56 23.81 -5.50
N ILE A 32 5.22 23.12 -6.60
CA ILE A 32 3.86 23.11 -7.18
C ILE A 32 2.84 22.39 -6.28
N SER A 33 3.29 21.52 -5.38
CA SER A 33 2.43 20.81 -4.42
C SER A 33 2.04 21.71 -3.24
N SER A 34 2.80 22.76 -2.97
CA SER A 34 2.59 23.67 -1.84
C SER A 34 1.76 24.88 -2.27
N LYS A 35 0.79 25.26 -1.44
CA LYS A 35 -0.03 26.45 -1.67
C LYS A 35 0.79 27.74 -1.58
N SER A 36 1.87 27.75 -0.79
CA SER A 36 2.77 28.89 -0.65
C SER A 36 3.81 28.99 -1.77
N GLY A 37 3.87 28.01 -2.69
CA GLY A 37 4.89 27.94 -3.74
C GLY A 37 6.30 27.64 -3.24
N HIS A 38 6.50 27.44 -1.94
CA HIS A 38 7.79 27.07 -1.35
C HIS A 38 7.91 25.55 -1.26
N MET A 39 9.14 25.04 -1.33
CA MET A 39 9.41 23.62 -1.14
C MET A 39 9.00 23.18 0.26
N THR A 40 8.23 22.09 0.33
CA THR A 40 7.86 21.46 1.59
C THR A 40 9.06 20.71 2.16
N SER A 41 9.25 20.74 3.49
CA SER A 41 10.28 19.92 4.14
C SER A 41 10.17 18.46 3.71
N TYR A 42 11.27 17.85 3.27
CA TYR A 42 11.31 16.46 2.80
C TYR A 42 10.76 15.48 3.83
N ILE A 43 11.01 15.70 5.12
CA ILE A 43 10.51 14.84 6.20
C ILE A 43 8.96 14.88 6.28
N ASN A 44 8.38 16.07 6.07
CA ASN A 44 6.93 16.27 6.12
C ASN A 44 6.25 15.67 4.87
N ALA A 45 6.89 15.83 3.70
CA ALA A 45 6.43 15.21 2.46
C ALA A 45 6.49 13.67 2.56
N PHE A 46 7.58 13.12 3.10
CA PHE A 46 7.74 11.68 3.29
C PHE A 46 6.72 11.10 4.27
N PHE A 47 6.52 11.76 5.41
CA PHE A 47 5.53 11.34 6.39
C PHE A 47 4.12 11.37 5.79
N THR A 48 3.78 12.45 5.08
CA THR A 48 2.46 12.60 4.46
C THR A 48 2.24 11.56 3.36
N ALA A 49 3.25 11.30 2.51
CA ALA A 49 3.18 10.28 1.48
C ALA A 49 3.01 8.86 2.08
N THR A 50 3.76 8.56 3.14
CA THR A 50 3.64 7.29 3.88
C THR A 50 2.27 7.14 4.52
N SER A 51 1.78 8.18 5.20
CA SER A 51 0.46 8.13 5.85
C SER A 51 -0.68 7.99 4.84
N ALA A 52 -0.61 8.70 3.72
CA ALA A 52 -1.59 8.59 2.64
C ALA A 52 -1.59 7.19 2.02
N THR A 53 -0.41 6.65 1.68
CA THR A 53 -0.28 5.31 1.07
C THR A 53 -0.71 4.20 2.04
N CYS A 54 -0.46 4.35 3.34
CA CYS A 54 -0.93 3.40 4.35
C CYS A 54 -2.37 3.67 4.83
N VAL A 55 -3.02 4.71 4.29
CA VAL A 55 -4.40 5.12 4.64
C VAL A 55 -4.59 5.32 6.16
N THR A 56 -3.56 5.85 6.85
CA THR A 56 -3.62 6.08 8.32
C THR A 56 -4.25 7.41 8.69
N GLY A 57 -4.22 8.41 7.81
CA GLY A 57 -4.86 9.71 8.01
C GLY A 57 -4.11 10.69 8.94
N MET A 58 -2.84 10.42 9.26
CA MET A 58 -2.00 11.32 10.06
C MET A 58 -1.35 12.39 9.19
N THR A 59 -1.35 13.64 9.66
CA THR A 59 -0.80 14.78 8.91
C THR A 59 0.08 15.63 9.82
N VAL A 60 1.28 16.01 9.33
CA VAL A 60 2.22 16.87 10.07
C VAL A 60 1.90 18.35 9.88
N VAL A 61 1.27 18.68 8.74
CA VAL A 61 0.85 20.03 8.35
C VAL A 61 -0.62 20.00 7.98
N ASN A 62 -1.32 21.12 8.17
CA ASN A 62 -2.74 21.21 7.85
C ASN A 62 -2.98 21.00 6.35
N THR A 63 -3.60 19.88 5.98
CA THR A 63 -3.75 19.48 4.58
C THR A 63 -4.59 20.45 3.75
N ALA A 64 -5.59 21.09 4.36
CA ALA A 64 -6.49 22.00 3.66
C ALA A 64 -5.80 23.30 3.26
N LEU A 65 -4.90 23.80 4.13
CA LEU A 65 -4.21 25.07 3.97
C LEU A 65 -2.84 24.95 3.30
N HIS A 66 -2.12 23.86 3.54
CA HIS A 66 -0.73 23.70 3.11
C HIS A 66 -0.61 23.23 1.65
N TRP A 67 -1.43 22.27 1.23
CA TRP A 67 -1.31 21.68 -0.11
C TRP A 67 -2.11 22.45 -1.16
N SER A 68 -1.51 22.58 -2.34
CA SER A 68 -2.18 23.05 -3.55
C SER A 68 -3.17 22.00 -4.06
N ILE A 69 -3.94 22.36 -5.10
CA ILE A 69 -4.83 21.41 -5.79
C ILE A 69 -4.04 20.21 -6.32
N PHE A 70 -2.86 20.45 -6.89
CA PHE A 70 -1.97 19.39 -7.33
C PHE A 70 -1.57 18.46 -6.17
N GLY A 71 -1.10 19.02 -5.06
CA GLY A 71 -0.70 18.22 -3.89
C GLY A 71 -1.85 17.38 -3.34
N LYS A 72 -3.07 17.93 -3.30
CA LYS A 72 -4.28 17.22 -2.87
C LYS A 72 -4.63 16.05 -3.80
N ILE A 73 -4.52 16.23 -5.12
CA ILE A 73 -4.74 15.15 -6.10
C ILE A 73 -3.72 14.04 -5.90
N VAL A 74 -2.44 14.38 -5.69
CA VAL A 74 -1.40 13.39 -5.43
C VAL A 74 -1.73 12.60 -4.15
N ILE A 75 -2.08 13.27 -3.05
CA ILE A 75 -2.47 12.60 -1.80
C ILE A 75 -3.65 11.65 -2.01
N LEU A 76 -4.69 12.06 -2.73
CA LEU A 76 -5.84 11.21 -3.04
C LEU A 76 -5.44 9.97 -3.86
N MET A 77 -4.55 10.13 -4.85
CA MET A 77 -4.03 9.01 -5.62
C MET A 77 -3.24 8.03 -4.75
N LEU A 78 -2.41 8.53 -3.82
CA LEU A 78 -1.70 7.66 -2.88
C LEU A 78 -2.66 6.88 -1.97
N VAL A 79 -3.75 7.52 -1.51
CA VAL A 79 -4.79 6.87 -0.69
C VAL A 79 -5.49 5.74 -1.46
N GLU A 80 -5.89 6.00 -2.71
CA GLU A 80 -6.53 4.99 -3.56
C GLU A 80 -5.61 3.80 -3.85
N ILE A 81 -4.37 4.07 -4.26
CA ILE A 81 -3.37 3.03 -4.53
C ILE A 81 -3.08 2.22 -3.25
N GLY A 82 -2.98 2.90 -2.11
CA GLY A 82 -2.79 2.31 -0.80
C GLY A 82 -3.93 1.38 -0.38
N GLY A 83 -5.16 1.86 -0.52
CA GLY A 83 -6.38 1.11 -0.17
C GLY A 83 -6.54 -0.16 -1.01
N LEU A 84 -6.33 -0.07 -2.33
CA LEU A 84 -6.39 -1.22 -3.23
C LEU A 84 -5.28 -2.25 -2.92
N GLY A 85 -4.08 -1.78 -2.58
CA GLY A 85 -2.95 -2.63 -2.19
C GLY A 85 -3.21 -3.40 -0.88
N PHE A 86 -3.77 -2.75 0.13
CA PHE A 86 -4.10 -3.38 1.41
C PHE A 86 -5.16 -4.48 1.26
N MET A 87 -6.23 -4.22 0.49
CA MET A 87 -7.29 -5.20 0.24
C MET A 87 -6.77 -6.47 -0.43
N THR A 88 -5.80 -6.33 -1.34
CA THR A 88 -5.16 -7.48 -1.99
C THR A 88 -4.43 -8.36 -0.98
N PHE A 89 -3.68 -7.76 -0.05
CA PHE A 89 -3.00 -8.51 1.01
C PHE A 89 -3.99 -9.20 1.97
N ALA A 90 -5.06 -8.50 2.35
CA ALA A 90 -6.12 -9.06 3.19
C ALA A 90 -6.78 -10.29 2.54
N VAL A 91 -7.11 -10.22 1.24
CA VAL A 91 -7.68 -11.35 0.48
C VAL A 91 -6.70 -12.51 0.39
N LEU A 92 -5.42 -12.25 0.13
CA LEU A 92 -4.40 -13.30 0.08
C LEU A 92 -4.24 -14.03 1.41
N LEU A 93 -4.22 -13.30 2.53
CA LEU A 93 -4.21 -13.89 3.86
C LEU A 93 -5.47 -14.73 4.12
N PHE A 94 -6.64 -14.23 3.73
CA PHE A 94 -7.89 -14.96 3.86
C PHE A 94 -7.91 -16.26 3.04
N VAL A 95 -7.43 -16.22 1.79
CA VAL A 95 -7.31 -17.41 0.93
C VAL A 95 -6.29 -18.40 1.51
N PHE A 96 -5.16 -17.93 2.03
CA PHE A 96 -4.17 -18.79 2.68
C PHE A 96 -4.73 -19.47 3.93
N MET A 97 -5.53 -18.74 4.73
CA MET A 97 -6.24 -19.29 5.89
C MET A 97 -7.28 -20.34 5.48
N ARG A 98 -8.07 -20.07 4.42
CA ARG A 98 -9.07 -21.01 3.89
C ARG A 98 -8.48 -22.23 3.19
N ARG A 99 -7.27 -22.14 2.63
CA ARG A 99 -6.60 -23.29 2.00
C ARG A 99 -6.08 -24.33 2.99
N LYS A 100 -6.09 -24.05 4.29
CA LYS A 100 -5.75 -25.03 5.34
C LYS A 100 -6.92 -25.97 5.71
N VAL A 101 -7.95 -26.10 4.87
CA VAL A 101 -8.82 -27.29 4.93
C VAL A 101 -7.98 -28.44 4.41
N ASP A 102 -7.37 -29.14 5.36
CA ASP A 102 -6.39 -30.19 5.15
C ASP A 102 -6.92 -31.23 4.15
N LEU A 103 -6.10 -31.67 3.18
CA LEU A 103 -6.49 -32.72 2.23
C LEU A 103 -7.03 -33.96 2.96
N THR A 104 -6.53 -34.22 4.17
CA THR A 104 -7.02 -35.30 5.04
C THR A 104 -8.49 -35.09 5.44
N THR A 105 -8.92 -33.87 5.75
CA THR A 105 -10.35 -33.58 6.03
C THR A 105 -11.24 -33.76 4.80
N GLN A 106 -10.71 -33.52 3.59
CA GLN A 106 -11.42 -33.81 2.33
C GLN A 106 -11.50 -35.32 2.03
N LEU A 107 -10.45 -36.09 2.32
CA LEU A 107 -10.46 -37.55 2.17
C LEU A 107 -11.39 -38.23 3.17
N LEU A 108 -11.39 -37.78 4.43
CA LEU A 108 -12.27 -38.33 5.47
C LEU A 108 -13.75 -38.03 5.18
N THR A 109 -14.07 -36.84 4.65
CA THR A 109 -15.45 -36.52 4.23
C THR A 109 -15.89 -37.32 3.01
N GLN A 110 -15.02 -37.55 2.03
CA GLN A 110 -15.30 -38.45 0.90
C GLN A 110 -15.57 -39.89 1.36
N GLN A 111 -14.78 -40.42 2.30
CA GLN A 111 -15.01 -41.76 2.85
C GLN A 111 -16.33 -41.86 3.64
N SER A 112 -16.73 -40.80 4.35
CA SER A 112 -18.02 -40.78 5.07
C SER A 112 -19.25 -40.63 4.17
N LEU A 113 -19.08 -40.11 2.94
CA LEU A 113 -20.16 -39.89 1.97
C LEU A 113 -20.28 -41.03 0.95
N ASN A 114 -19.28 -41.91 0.86
CA ASN A 114 -19.33 -43.11 0.04
C ASN A 114 -19.96 -44.25 0.86
N LEU A 115 -21.30 -44.30 0.86
CA LEU A 115 -22.12 -45.39 1.41
C LEU A 115 -22.07 -46.63 0.50
#